data_AF-A0A8J2PUI4-F1
#
_entry.id   AF-A0A8J2PUI4-F1
#
_cell.length_a   1.000
_cell.length_b   1.000
_cell.length_c   1.000
_cell.angle_alpha   90.00
_cell.angle_beta   90.00
_cell.angle_gamma   90.00
#
_symmetry.space_group_name_H-M   'P 1'
#
loop_
_entity.id
_entity.type
_entity.pdbx_description
1 polymer ?
#
loop_
_entity_poly.entity_id
_entity_poly.type
_entity_poly.pdbx_seq_one_letter_code
_entity_poly.pdbx_strand_id
1 'polypeptide(L)'
;MFVYSEHFAKKGANEVLTCLIWYITNIVPGTCTHLHIYCDNTYGQNKNRYLFAVLQNLANNRFTNVCVHYPVPGHSRMPIDGDFGRITCKSNMCEKMSYPSDVVHVIQNAQKEKPFNIVYVNNNLTDDLCDDGRVVLDVKDFKSALESLLLTTQKANLNLQNTRELLFRPHQSLTLNFSERFDHNKRELSLFKTNVSADNLSEALNTARSAYDDFLPISAIKLRNVEELTKYVVQKPNLNFYSTLYTEVDGLRKYFNA
;
A
#
# COMPACT_ATOMS: atom_id res chain seq x y z
N MET A 1 -4.69 10.08 3.15
CA MET A 1 -5.38 8.88 2.63
C MET A 1 -4.89 8.66 1.22
N PHE A 2 -4.35 7.47 0.93
CA PHE A 2 -3.98 7.10 -0.43
C PHE A 2 -5.21 6.49 -1.10
N VAL A 3 -5.58 6.97 -2.28
CA VAL A 3 -6.79 6.51 -2.99
C VAL A 3 -6.45 6.18 -4.43
N TYR A 4 -7.02 5.08 -4.92
CA TYR A 4 -6.84 4.61 -6.28
C TYR A 4 -7.91 3.59 -6.64
N SER A 5 -8.14 3.43 -7.94
CA SER A 5 -8.93 2.33 -8.49
C SER A 5 -8.05 1.09 -8.68
N GLU A 6 -8.66 -0.10 -8.62
CA GLU A 6 -7.97 -1.34 -9.02
C GLU A 6 -7.51 -1.33 -10.49
N HIS A 7 -8.11 -0.44 -11.30
CA HIS A 7 -7.69 -0.14 -12.66
C HIS A 7 -6.35 0.60 -12.73
N PHE A 8 -5.89 1.22 -11.63
CA PHE A 8 -4.62 1.96 -11.58
C PHE A 8 -3.53 1.19 -10.86
N ALA A 9 -3.86 0.48 -9.77
CA ALA A 9 -2.89 -0.26 -8.97
C ALA A 9 -3.54 -1.48 -8.29
N LYS A 10 -2.72 -2.46 -7.90
CA LYS A 10 -3.18 -3.64 -7.14
C LYS A 10 -3.23 -3.33 -5.64
N LYS A 11 -3.52 -4.33 -4.82
CA LYS A 11 -3.56 -4.23 -3.35
C LYS A 11 -2.45 -5.08 -2.71
N GLY A 12 -1.24 -5.03 -3.25
CA GLY A 12 -0.11 -5.87 -2.84
C GLY A 12 0.95 -5.12 -2.02
N ALA A 13 2.06 -5.81 -1.76
CA ALA A 13 3.17 -5.21 -1.02
C ALA A 13 3.79 -3.99 -1.75
N ASN A 14 3.85 -3.97 -3.09
CA ASN A 14 4.44 -2.85 -3.82
C ASN A 14 3.69 -1.54 -3.53
N GLU A 15 2.36 -1.54 -3.54
CA GLU A 15 1.55 -0.36 -3.23
C GLU A 15 1.73 0.08 -1.79
N VAL A 16 1.68 -0.87 -0.85
CA VAL A 16 1.86 -0.58 0.58
C VAL A 16 3.23 0.05 0.83
N LEU A 17 4.29 -0.52 0.28
CA LEU A 17 5.66 -0.02 0.47
C LEU A 17 5.86 1.35 -0.18
N THR A 18 5.29 1.56 -1.36
CA THR A 18 5.34 2.87 -2.04
C THR A 18 4.67 3.94 -1.19
N CYS A 19 3.44 3.67 -0.70
CA CYS A 19 2.71 4.59 0.16
C CYS A 19 3.44 4.85 1.49
N LEU A 20 4.01 3.81 2.12
CA LEU A 20 4.75 3.92 3.36
C LEU A 20 6.02 4.77 3.20
N ILE A 21 6.82 4.50 2.18
CA ILE A 21 8.05 5.26 1.89
C ILE A 21 7.69 6.71 1.59
N TRP A 22 6.69 6.97 0.74
CA TRP A 22 6.26 8.33 0.45
C TRP A 22 5.82 9.07 1.72
N TYR A 23 5.04 8.44 2.59
CA TYR A 23 4.60 9.05 3.84
C TYR A 23 5.77 9.37 4.77
N ILE A 24 6.71 8.43 4.92
CA ILE A 24 7.89 8.62 5.76
C ILE A 24 8.78 9.74 5.23
N THR A 25 9.01 9.79 3.92
CA THR A 25 9.90 10.78 3.31
C THR A 25 9.29 12.18 3.29
N ASN A 26 7.99 12.31 3.07
CA ASN A 26 7.35 13.61 2.82
C ASN A 26 6.59 14.17 4.02
N ILE A 27 6.12 13.33 4.94
CA ILE A 27 5.24 13.74 6.04
C ILE A 27 5.91 13.59 7.40
N VAL A 28 6.75 12.57 7.60
CA VAL A 28 7.39 12.33 8.91
C VAL A 28 8.58 13.28 9.10
N PRO A 29 8.59 14.10 10.17
CA PRO A 29 9.65 15.09 10.38
C PRO A 29 11.05 14.50 10.49
N GLY A 30 12.04 15.25 9.97
CA GLY A 30 13.49 15.03 10.09
C GLY A 30 13.97 14.64 11.50
N THR A 31 13.32 15.18 12.52
CA THR A 31 13.67 15.02 13.94
C THR A 31 13.18 13.72 14.59
N CYS A 32 12.25 13.00 13.95
CA CYS A 32 11.77 11.72 14.48
C CYS A 32 12.84 10.64 14.35
N THR A 33 13.23 10.04 15.48
CA THR A 33 14.28 9.01 15.56
C THR A 33 13.73 7.60 15.78
N HIS A 34 12.48 7.49 16.26
CA HIS A 34 11.83 6.23 16.58
C HIS A 34 10.56 6.07 15.74
N LEU A 35 10.43 4.94 15.03
CA LEU A 35 9.28 4.62 14.21
C LEU A 35 8.52 3.44 14.80
N HIS A 36 7.25 3.65 15.13
CA HIS A 36 6.32 2.60 15.55
C HIS A 36 5.24 2.44 14.49
N ILE A 37 5.11 1.23 13.94
CA ILE A 37 4.09 0.89 12.94
C ILE A 37 3.13 -0.11 13.57
N TYR A 38 1.83 0.17 13.47
CA TYR A 38 0.78 -0.75 13.85
C TYR A 38 0.05 -1.18 12.59
N CYS A 39 0.00 -2.48 12.32
CA CYS A 39 -0.67 -3.01 11.14
C CYS A 39 -1.33 -4.37 11.41
N ASP A 40 -2.26 -4.74 10.55
CA ASP A 40 -2.92 -6.04 10.59
C ASP A 40 -1.96 -7.19 10.23
N ASN A 41 -2.35 -8.41 10.59
CA ASN A 41 -1.53 -9.60 10.38
C ASN A 41 -1.71 -10.18 8.96
N THR A 42 -1.56 -9.35 7.93
CA THR A 42 -1.83 -9.72 6.53
C THR A 42 -0.54 -10.01 5.76
N TYR A 43 -0.27 -11.29 5.46
CA TYR A 43 0.98 -11.72 4.79
C TYR A 43 1.24 -11.06 3.44
N GLY A 44 0.22 -10.94 2.60
CA GLY A 44 0.37 -10.41 1.24
C GLY A 44 0.75 -8.92 1.17
N GLN A 45 0.54 -8.19 2.26
CA GLN A 45 0.63 -6.72 2.30
C GLN A 45 1.60 -6.27 3.39
N ASN A 46 1.29 -6.60 4.65
CA ASN A 46 1.91 -6.00 5.83
C ASN A 46 2.84 -6.95 6.59
N LYS A 47 2.89 -8.23 6.22
CA LYS A 47 3.76 -9.22 6.88
C LYS A 47 4.52 -10.09 5.90
N ASN A 48 5.45 -9.47 5.18
CA ASN A 48 6.30 -10.13 4.20
C ASN A 48 7.73 -9.61 4.27
N ARG A 49 8.65 -10.39 3.68
CA ARG A 49 10.10 -10.09 3.64
C ARG A 49 10.44 -8.76 2.97
N TYR A 50 9.64 -8.27 2.02
CA TYR A 50 9.92 -7.01 1.32
C TYR A 50 9.70 -5.82 2.24
N LEU A 51 8.62 -5.83 3.02
CA LEU A 51 8.41 -4.84 4.07
C LEU A 51 9.56 -4.85 5.07
N PHE A 52 9.98 -6.02 5.53
CA PHE A 52 11.07 -6.11 6.50
C PHE A 52 12.38 -5.56 5.95
N ALA A 53 12.66 -5.78 4.67
CA ALA A 53 13.83 -5.21 4.01
C ALA A 53 13.75 -3.66 3.96
N VAL A 54 12.59 -3.10 3.59
CA VAL A 54 12.37 -1.64 3.62
C VAL A 54 12.55 -1.06 5.03
N LEU A 55 12.01 -1.73 6.05
CA LEU A 55 12.13 -1.28 7.43
C LEU A 55 13.56 -1.38 7.96
N GLN A 56 14.31 -2.42 7.57
CA GLN A 56 15.73 -2.50 7.88
C GLN A 56 16.51 -1.36 7.20
N ASN A 57 16.18 -1.02 5.96
CA ASN A 57 16.80 0.11 5.27
C ASN A 57 16.53 1.44 6.01
N LEU A 58 15.31 1.63 6.49
CA LEU A 58 14.92 2.80 7.27
C LEU A 58 15.63 2.83 8.64
N ALA A 59 15.81 1.68 9.29
CA ALA A 59 16.59 1.60 10.52
C ALA A 59 18.09 1.89 10.30
N ASN A 60 18.64 1.55 9.13
CA ASN A 60 20.04 1.84 8.83
C ASN A 60 20.28 3.32 8.49
N ASN A 61 19.33 3.96 7.80
CA ASN A 61 19.53 5.28 7.20
C ASN A 61 18.80 6.43 7.91
N ARG A 62 17.74 6.15 8.65
CA ARG A 62 16.79 7.19 9.08
C ARG A 62 16.43 7.16 10.55
N PHE A 63 16.19 5.97 11.11
CA PHE A 63 15.68 5.82 12.47
C PHE A 63 16.65 5.01 13.32
N THR A 64 16.82 5.37 14.58
CA THR A 64 17.61 4.58 15.54
C THR A 64 16.88 3.30 15.95
N ASN A 65 15.56 3.30 15.82
CA ASN A 65 14.72 2.15 16.15
C ASN A 65 13.46 2.13 15.30
N VAL A 66 13.18 1.01 14.66
CA VAL A 66 11.92 0.76 13.94
C VAL A 66 11.25 -0.46 14.54
N CYS A 67 10.01 -0.30 14.98
CA CYS A 67 9.24 -1.36 15.63
C CYS A 67 7.89 -1.55 14.92
N VAL A 68 7.55 -2.79 14.59
CA VAL A 68 6.26 -3.16 13.99
C VAL A 68 5.47 -4.01 14.97
N HIS A 69 4.23 -3.60 15.19
CA HIS A 69 3.28 -4.22 16.12
C HIS A 69 2.13 -4.85 15.32
N TYR A 70 1.91 -6.14 15.54
CA TYR A 70 0.75 -6.87 15.05
C TYR A 70 -0.21 -7.14 16.22
N PRO A 71 -1.41 -6.54 16.24
CA PRO A 71 -2.40 -6.75 17.29
C PRO A 71 -2.79 -8.22 17.43
N VAL A 72 -3.21 -8.59 18.65
CA VAL A 72 -3.82 -9.91 18.90
C VAL A 72 -5.17 -9.99 18.18
N PRO A 73 -5.52 -11.11 17.54
CA PRO A 73 -6.86 -11.32 16.99
C PRO A 73 -7.94 -11.00 18.04
N GLY A 74 -8.95 -10.22 17.66
CA GLY A 74 -9.99 -9.73 18.59
C GLY A 74 -9.69 -8.41 19.30
N HIS A 75 -8.43 -7.93 19.24
CA HIS A 75 -8.02 -6.59 19.71
C HIS A 75 -7.53 -5.70 18.56
N SER A 76 -8.07 -5.93 17.36
CA SER A 76 -7.63 -5.29 16.12
C SER A 76 -8.28 -3.93 15.85
N ARG A 77 -8.98 -3.33 16.82
CA ARG A 77 -9.62 -2.02 16.62
C ARG A 77 -8.55 -0.94 16.50
N MET A 78 -8.14 -0.67 15.27
CA MET A 78 -7.12 0.31 14.94
C MET A 78 -7.78 1.67 14.68
N PRO A 79 -7.05 2.80 14.86
CA PRO A 79 -7.59 4.13 14.53
C PRO A 79 -8.14 4.21 13.10
N ILE A 80 -7.51 3.49 12.17
CA ILE A 80 -7.94 3.42 10.76
C ILE A 80 -9.35 2.84 10.58
N ASP A 81 -9.80 1.93 11.45
CA ASP A 81 -11.17 1.41 11.41
C ASP A 81 -12.19 2.51 11.74
N GLY A 82 -11.81 3.44 12.61
CA GLY A 82 -12.62 4.63 12.91
C GLY A 82 -12.74 5.55 11.71
N ASP A 83 -11.66 5.77 10.97
CA ASP A 83 -11.66 6.57 9.75
C ASP A 83 -12.53 5.94 8.66
N PHE A 84 -12.39 4.63 8.42
CA PHE A 84 -13.26 3.90 7.49
C PHE A 84 -14.72 3.85 7.94
N GLY A 85 -14.98 3.80 9.25
CA GLY A 85 -16.32 3.93 9.81
C GLY A 85 -16.96 5.28 9.49
N ARG A 86 -16.18 6.38 9.58
CA ARG A 86 -16.64 7.73 9.20
C ARG A 86 -16.89 7.85 7.70
N ILE A 87 -16.00 7.31 6.88
CA ILE A 87 -16.17 7.28 5.42
C ILE A 87 -17.44 6.52 5.05
N THR A 88 -17.67 5.34 5.65
CA THR A 88 -18.88 4.53 5.43
C THR A 88 -20.13 5.30 5.85
N CYS A 89 -20.11 5.94 7.03
CA CYS A 89 -21.23 6.75 7.51
C CYS A 89 -21.55 7.90 6.55
N LYS A 90 -20.53 8.62 6.08
CA LYS A 90 -20.69 9.72 5.11
C LYS A 90 -21.21 9.21 3.76
N SER A 91 -20.66 8.11 3.28
CA SER A 91 -21.08 7.42 2.05
C SER A 91 -22.55 7.03 2.09
N ASN A 92 -23.03 6.48 3.21
CA ASN A 92 -24.44 6.10 3.39
C ASN A 92 -25.40 7.30 3.46
N MET A 93 -24.88 8.50 3.75
CA MET A 93 -25.67 9.74 3.73
C MET A 93 -25.69 10.41 2.35
N CYS A 94 -24.86 9.95 1.41
CA CYS A 94 -24.83 10.45 0.05
C CYS A 94 -25.87 9.71 -0.79
N GLU A 95 -26.90 10.42 -1.25
CA GLU A 95 -27.98 9.83 -2.07
C GLU A 95 -27.47 9.24 -3.39
N LYS A 96 -26.42 9.85 -3.97
CA LYS A 96 -25.86 9.44 -5.25
C LYS A 96 -24.35 9.67 -5.29
N MET A 97 -23.60 8.64 -5.68
CA MET A 97 -22.19 8.73 -6.08
C MET A 97 -22.07 8.07 -7.45
N SER A 98 -21.84 8.89 -8.47
CA SER A 98 -21.87 8.50 -9.87
C SER A 98 -20.50 8.42 -10.51
N TYR A 99 -19.52 9.11 -9.95
CA TYR A 99 -18.19 9.21 -10.51
C TYR A 99 -17.10 9.08 -9.44
N PRO A 100 -15.84 8.78 -9.85
CA PRO A 100 -14.73 8.70 -8.92
C PRO A 100 -14.54 9.96 -8.08
N SER A 101 -14.75 11.15 -8.66
CA SER A 101 -14.64 12.42 -7.92
C SER A 101 -15.63 12.52 -6.75
N ASP A 102 -16.84 11.96 -6.89
CA ASP A 102 -17.83 11.88 -5.80
C ASP A 102 -17.29 11.05 -4.64
N VAL A 103 -16.68 9.90 -4.95
CA VAL A 103 -16.08 9.01 -3.96
C VAL A 103 -14.90 9.70 -3.26
N VAL A 104 -14.03 10.36 -4.03
CA VAL A 104 -12.90 11.14 -3.48
C VAL A 104 -13.40 12.27 -2.59
N HIS A 105 -14.46 12.97 -2.99
CA HIS A 105 -15.08 14.04 -2.21
C HIS A 105 -15.66 13.50 -0.89
N VAL A 106 -16.36 12.36 -0.92
CA VAL A 106 -16.88 11.69 0.28
C VAL A 106 -15.76 11.29 1.21
N ILE A 107 -14.69 10.68 0.70
CA ILE A 107 -13.52 10.31 1.51
C ILE A 107 -12.94 11.56 2.14
N GLN A 108 -12.55 12.56 1.34
CA GLN A 108 -11.92 13.79 1.83
C GLN A 108 -12.72 14.45 2.94
N ASN A 109 -14.05 14.53 2.81
CA ASN A 109 -14.93 15.24 3.72
C ASN A 109 -15.60 14.34 4.79
N ALA A 110 -15.14 13.09 4.93
CA ALA A 110 -15.68 12.17 5.94
C ALA A 110 -15.39 12.63 7.38
N GLN A 111 -14.31 13.39 7.58
CA GLN A 111 -13.99 14.03 8.86
C GLN A 111 -14.25 15.54 8.77
N LYS A 112 -15.33 16.00 9.44
CA LYS A 112 -15.82 17.38 9.36
C LYS A 112 -14.78 18.46 9.68
N GLU A 113 -14.03 18.27 10.77
CA GLU A 113 -13.10 19.29 11.28
C GLU A 113 -11.72 19.22 10.65
N LYS A 114 -11.33 18.04 10.13
CA LYS A 114 -10.02 17.80 9.57
C LYS A 114 -10.16 16.89 8.36
N PRO A 115 -10.47 17.44 7.17
CA PRO A 115 -10.56 16.68 5.94
C PRO A 115 -9.30 15.85 5.68
N PHE A 116 -9.46 14.66 5.12
CA PHE A 116 -8.29 13.84 4.79
C PHE A 116 -7.51 14.48 3.64
N ASN A 117 -6.18 14.56 3.79
CA ASN A 117 -5.32 14.86 2.66
C ASN A 117 -5.33 13.68 1.68
N ILE A 118 -5.72 13.93 0.43
CA ILE A 118 -5.83 12.89 -0.60
C ILE A 118 -4.54 12.84 -1.42
N VAL A 119 -4.02 11.63 -1.60
CA VAL A 119 -2.90 11.33 -2.49
C VAL A 119 -3.36 10.23 -3.43
N TYR A 120 -3.24 10.46 -4.73
CA TYR A 120 -3.56 9.47 -5.74
C TYR A 120 -2.41 8.48 -5.94
N VAL A 121 -2.73 7.26 -6.36
CA VAL A 121 -1.73 6.24 -6.69
C VAL A 121 -1.83 5.92 -8.18
N ASN A 122 -0.69 6.03 -8.87
CA ASN A 122 -0.42 5.94 -10.31
C ASN A 122 -1.13 6.98 -11.20
N ASN A 123 -2.43 7.20 -11.02
CA ASN A 123 -3.19 8.10 -11.88
C ASN A 123 -4.20 8.91 -11.07
N ASN A 124 -4.56 10.08 -11.60
CA ASN A 124 -5.62 10.91 -11.03
C ASN A 124 -6.94 10.14 -11.02
N LEU A 125 -7.56 10.05 -9.84
CA LEU A 125 -8.86 9.42 -9.67
C LEU A 125 -9.98 10.44 -9.84
N THR A 126 -10.00 11.06 -11.02
CA THR A 126 -10.97 12.05 -11.48
C THR A 126 -11.87 11.43 -12.55
N ASP A 127 -12.95 12.14 -12.89
CA ASP A 127 -13.99 11.62 -13.78
C ASP A 127 -13.53 11.57 -15.23
N ASP A 128 -12.66 12.51 -15.61
CA ASP A 128 -12.06 12.68 -16.93
C ASP A 128 -10.60 12.22 -16.98
N LEU A 129 -10.04 11.75 -15.85
CA LEU A 129 -8.64 11.36 -15.66
C LEU A 129 -7.64 12.52 -15.80
N CYS A 130 -8.12 13.77 -15.82
CA CYS A 130 -7.28 14.94 -15.85
C CYS A 130 -6.68 15.24 -14.47
N ASP A 131 -5.59 16.00 -14.49
CA ASP A 131 -4.96 16.52 -13.28
C ASP A 131 -5.87 17.53 -12.56
N ASP A 132 -6.06 17.32 -11.26
CA ASP A 132 -6.81 18.21 -10.37
C ASP A 132 -5.91 18.93 -9.34
N GLY A 133 -4.60 18.84 -9.52
CA GLY A 133 -3.56 19.45 -8.69
C GLY A 133 -3.20 18.65 -7.43
N ARG A 134 -3.81 17.48 -7.20
CA ARG A 134 -3.42 16.58 -6.09
C ARG A 134 -2.16 15.80 -6.44
N VAL A 135 -1.44 15.37 -5.40
CA VAL A 135 -0.23 14.56 -5.57
C VAL A 135 -0.60 13.19 -6.12
N VAL A 136 0.10 12.77 -7.17
CA VAL A 136 0.05 11.42 -7.74
C VAL A 136 1.36 10.70 -7.42
N LEU A 137 1.25 9.47 -6.92
CA LEU A 137 2.36 8.62 -6.52
C LEU A 137 2.49 7.41 -7.44
N ASP A 138 3.62 7.28 -8.13
CA ASP A 138 3.91 6.09 -8.95
C ASP A 138 4.33 4.91 -8.08
N VAL A 139 3.64 3.79 -8.23
CA VAL A 139 3.97 2.54 -7.53
C VAL A 139 5.29 2.00 -8.05
N LYS A 140 6.20 1.67 -7.12
CA LYS A 140 7.48 1.07 -7.45
C LYS A 140 7.45 -0.45 -7.27
N ASP A 141 8.16 -1.17 -8.14
CA ASP A 141 8.30 -2.62 -8.06
C ASP A 141 9.42 -3.05 -7.11
N PHE A 142 9.18 -2.84 -5.81
CA PHE A 142 10.12 -3.23 -4.77
C PHE A 142 10.31 -4.74 -4.68
N LYS A 143 9.29 -5.54 -5.02
CA LYS A 143 9.42 -7.00 -5.02
C LYS A 143 10.54 -7.45 -5.94
N SER A 144 10.48 -7.05 -7.22
CA SER A 144 11.50 -7.43 -8.19
C SER A 144 12.87 -6.84 -7.83
N ALA A 145 12.91 -5.60 -7.36
CA ALA A 145 14.16 -4.94 -6.98
C ALA A 145 14.88 -5.64 -5.81
N LEU A 146 14.12 -6.16 -4.83
CA LEU A 146 14.67 -6.78 -3.62
C LEU A 146 14.86 -8.29 -3.74
N GLU A 147 14.24 -8.95 -4.72
CA GLU A 147 14.22 -10.42 -4.84
C GLU A 147 15.61 -11.05 -4.84
N SER A 148 16.56 -10.40 -5.52
CA SER A 148 17.94 -10.87 -5.62
C SER A 148 18.71 -10.80 -4.31
N LEU A 149 18.30 -9.94 -3.37
CA LEU A 149 18.98 -9.70 -2.09
C LEU A 149 18.45 -10.58 -0.95
N LEU A 150 17.20 -11.02 -1.05
CA LEU A 150 16.51 -11.69 0.06
C LEU A 150 16.64 -13.21 -0.01
N LEU A 151 16.75 -13.84 1.17
CA LEU A 151 16.57 -15.28 1.30
C LEU A 151 15.11 -15.65 0.99
N THR A 152 14.91 -16.87 0.50
CA THR A 152 13.56 -17.43 0.37
C THR A 152 12.95 -17.61 1.76
N THR A 153 11.62 -17.52 1.87
CA THR A 153 10.92 -17.63 3.17
C THR A 153 11.30 -18.89 3.93
N GLN A 154 11.47 -20.01 3.23
CA GLN A 154 11.90 -21.28 3.79
C GLN A 154 13.35 -21.23 4.30
N LYS A 155 14.28 -20.66 3.52
CA LYS A 155 15.69 -20.51 3.94
C LYS A 155 15.88 -19.50 5.07
N ALA A 156 15.02 -18.50 5.14
CA ALA A 156 15.01 -17.50 6.20
C ALA A 156 14.38 -18.00 7.50
N ASN A 157 13.84 -19.23 7.54
CA ASN A 157 13.13 -19.81 8.70
C ASN A 157 12.06 -18.86 9.28
N LEU A 158 11.37 -18.11 8.40
CA LEU A 158 10.40 -17.10 8.78
C LEU A 158 9.08 -17.76 9.22
N ASN A 159 9.00 -18.26 10.46
CA ASN A 159 7.71 -18.58 11.06
C ASN A 159 7.05 -17.31 11.60
N LEU A 160 6.35 -16.61 10.70
CA LEU A 160 5.75 -15.31 10.99
C LEU A 160 4.35 -15.40 11.61
N GLN A 161 3.76 -16.59 11.79
CA GLN A 161 2.36 -16.70 12.24
C GLN A 161 2.11 -16.09 13.61
N ASN A 162 3.02 -16.38 14.53
CA ASN A 162 2.87 -15.97 15.93
C ASN A 162 3.67 -14.71 16.28
N THR A 163 4.42 -14.16 15.33
CA THR A 163 5.13 -12.90 15.53
C THR A 163 4.15 -11.77 15.82
N ARG A 164 4.39 -11.05 16.90
CA ARG A 164 3.58 -9.90 17.32
C ARG A 164 4.37 -8.60 17.33
N GLU A 165 5.68 -8.69 17.51
CA GLU A 165 6.55 -7.54 17.47
C GLU A 165 7.82 -7.87 16.66
N LEU A 166 8.20 -6.94 15.80
CA LEU A 166 9.44 -6.99 15.05
C LEU A 166 10.24 -5.73 15.33
N LEU A 167 11.52 -5.92 15.63
CA LEU A 167 12.43 -4.84 16.00
C LEU A 167 13.60 -4.79 15.03
N PHE A 168 13.76 -3.64 14.39
CA PHE A 168 14.84 -3.35 13.46
C PHE A 168 15.73 -2.27 14.08
N ARG A 169 17.03 -2.57 14.13
CA ARG A 169 18.05 -1.66 14.62
C ARG A 169 19.09 -1.43 13.53
N PRO A 170 19.77 -0.26 13.54
CA PRO A 170 20.98 -0.11 12.76
C PRO A 170 21.98 -1.19 13.19
N HIS A 171 22.40 -2.04 12.26
CA HIS A 171 23.38 -3.07 12.54
C HIS A 171 24.21 -3.35 11.29
N GLN A 172 25.49 -3.73 11.48
CA GLN A 172 26.40 -4.03 10.37
C GLN A 172 25.99 -5.32 9.63
N SER A 173 25.42 -6.28 10.35
CA SER A 173 24.73 -7.44 9.77
C SER A 173 23.23 -7.15 9.67
N LEU A 174 22.63 -7.40 8.51
CA LEU A 174 21.21 -7.20 8.26
C LEU A 174 20.36 -8.29 8.94
N THR A 175 20.28 -8.22 10.26
CA THR A 175 19.60 -9.21 11.10
C THR A 175 18.33 -8.65 11.73
N LEU A 176 17.26 -9.43 11.64
CA LEU A 176 15.94 -9.10 12.20
C LEU A 176 15.83 -9.66 13.61
N ASN A 177 15.57 -8.81 14.59
CA ASN A 177 15.22 -9.27 15.93
C ASN A 177 13.70 -9.37 16.05
N PHE A 178 13.20 -10.55 16.43
CA PHE A 178 11.78 -10.75 16.66
C PHE A 178 11.51 -11.23 18.08
N SER A 179 10.36 -10.81 18.61
CA SER A 179 9.83 -11.30 19.88
C SER A 179 8.46 -11.96 19.63
N GLU A 180 8.32 -13.19 20.11
CA GLU A 180 7.04 -13.88 20.23
C GLU A 180 6.50 -13.63 21.64
N ARG A 181 5.18 -13.42 21.80
CA ARG A 181 4.64 -13.10 23.13
C ARG A 181 4.63 -14.35 24.03
N PHE A 182 5.00 -14.13 25.30
CA PHE A 182 5.03 -15.00 26.49
C PHE A 182 6.36 -15.62 26.90
N ASP A 183 7.36 -15.59 26.04
CA ASP A 183 8.71 -15.98 26.42
C ASP A 183 9.65 -14.84 26.05
N HIS A 184 10.55 -14.45 26.94
CA HIS A 184 11.58 -13.44 26.65
C HIS A 184 12.61 -13.92 25.59
N ASN A 185 12.28 -15.00 24.87
CA ASN A 185 13.04 -15.59 23.79
C ASN A 185 13.01 -14.66 22.58
N LYS A 186 13.95 -13.72 22.60
CA LYS A 186 14.38 -12.99 21.41
C LYS A 186 15.04 -13.98 20.47
N ARG A 187 14.66 -13.93 19.21
CA ARG A 187 15.30 -14.69 18.16
C ARG A 187 15.76 -13.72 17.08
N GLU A 188 16.86 -14.08 16.44
CA GLU A 188 17.48 -13.30 15.37
C GLU A 188 17.35 -14.07 14.06
N LEU A 189 16.87 -13.44 12.99
CA LEU A 189 16.80 -14.03 11.65
C LEU A 189 17.68 -13.26 10.70
N SER A 190 18.34 -14.01 9.82
CA SER A 190 18.93 -13.45 8.61
C SER A 190 17.86 -13.38 7.54
N LEU A 191 17.55 -12.18 7.06
CA LEU A 191 16.62 -11.96 5.95
C LEU A 191 17.33 -11.98 4.59
N PHE A 192 18.60 -11.63 4.58
CA PHE A 192 19.37 -11.35 3.37
C PHE A 192 20.34 -12.47 3.04
N LYS A 193 20.67 -12.59 1.76
CA LYS A 193 21.75 -13.48 1.29
C LYS A 193 23.09 -13.01 1.83
N THR A 194 24.09 -13.89 1.79
CA THR A 194 25.46 -13.54 2.17
C THR A 194 25.99 -12.38 1.31
N ASN A 195 26.81 -11.52 1.92
CA ASN A 195 27.45 -10.36 1.29
C ASN A 195 26.53 -9.21 0.83
N VAL A 196 25.26 -9.18 1.28
CA VAL A 196 24.40 -7.99 1.04
C VAL A 196 24.75 -6.90 2.06
N SER A 197 25.17 -5.73 1.56
CA SER A 197 25.43 -4.55 2.38
C SER A 197 24.18 -3.65 2.51
N ALA A 198 24.23 -2.69 3.44
CA ALA A 198 23.20 -1.64 3.55
C ALA A 198 23.14 -0.76 2.28
N ASP A 199 24.26 -0.57 1.60
CA ASP A 199 24.32 0.20 0.35
C ASP A 199 23.63 -0.56 -0.79
N ASN A 200 23.83 -1.87 -0.91
CA ASN A 200 23.13 -2.68 -1.92
C ASN A 200 21.61 -2.62 -1.73
N LEU A 201 21.15 -2.64 -0.48
CA LEU A 201 19.73 -2.52 -0.15
C LEU A 201 19.20 -1.12 -0.50
N SER A 202 19.93 -0.07 -0.14
CA SER A 202 19.55 1.32 -0.45
C SER A 202 19.49 1.54 -1.97
N GLU A 203 20.48 1.04 -2.70
CA GLU A 203 20.54 1.11 -4.17
C GLU A 203 19.35 0.39 -4.81
N ALA A 204 19.03 -0.83 -4.39
CA ALA A 204 17.90 -1.58 -4.93
C ALA A 204 16.56 -0.85 -4.71
N LEU A 205 16.36 -0.24 -3.53
CA LEU A 205 15.15 0.54 -3.24
C LEU A 205 15.08 1.82 -4.07
N ASN A 206 16.20 2.54 -4.21
CA ASN A 206 16.26 3.81 -4.95
C ASN A 206 16.13 3.61 -6.47
N THR A 207 16.56 2.44 -6.98
CA THR A 207 16.52 2.10 -8.41
C THR A 207 15.30 1.26 -8.80
N ALA A 208 14.36 1.04 -7.88
CA ALA A 208 13.13 0.32 -8.15
C ALA A 208 12.34 1.02 -9.28
N ARG A 209 11.99 0.27 -10.32
CA ARG A 209 11.26 0.76 -11.48
C ARG A 209 9.77 0.96 -11.16
N SER A 210 9.04 1.61 -12.08
CA SER A 210 7.57 1.61 -11.99
C SER A 210 7.05 0.18 -12.02
N ALA A 211 6.06 -0.12 -11.20
CA ALA A 211 5.38 -1.42 -11.22
C ALA A 211 4.36 -1.50 -12.37
N TYR A 212 3.92 -0.35 -12.86
CA TYR A 212 2.87 -0.22 -13.86
C TYR A 212 3.24 0.88 -14.85
N ASP A 213 3.18 0.54 -16.13
CA ASP A 213 3.41 1.47 -17.23
C ASP A 213 2.10 1.88 -17.92
N ASP A 214 0.99 1.24 -17.55
CA ASP A 214 -0.35 1.46 -18.12
C ASP A 214 -1.43 1.05 -17.09
N PHE A 215 -2.69 1.32 -17.43
CA PHE A 215 -3.83 0.83 -16.68
C PHE A 215 -3.84 -0.70 -16.56
N LEU A 216 -4.53 -1.18 -15.54
CA LEU A 216 -4.65 -2.58 -15.20
C LEU A 216 -6.01 -3.12 -15.64
N PRO A 217 -6.06 -4.38 -16.13
CA PRO A 217 -7.32 -5.03 -16.39
C PRO A 217 -8.07 -5.26 -15.07
N ILE A 218 -9.39 -5.09 -15.11
CA ILE A 218 -10.27 -5.54 -14.05
C ILE A 218 -10.84 -6.92 -14.39
N SER A 219 -11.41 -7.62 -13.40
CA SER A 219 -12.00 -8.93 -13.68
C SER A 219 -13.28 -8.80 -14.51
N ALA A 220 -13.56 -9.79 -15.37
CA ALA A 220 -14.74 -9.79 -16.23
C ALA A 220 -16.05 -9.64 -15.44
N ILE A 221 -16.13 -10.27 -14.27
CA ILE A 221 -17.27 -10.14 -13.35
C ILE A 221 -17.42 -8.69 -12.87
N LYS A 222 -16.32 -8.03 -12.48
CA LYS A 222 -16.37 -6.63 -12.03
C LYS A 222 -16.74 -5.69 -13.17
N LEU A 223 -16.18 -5.87 -14.37
CA LEU A 223 -16.54 -5.05 -15.52
C LEU A 223 -18.03 -5.15 -15.82
N ARG A 224 -18.59 -6.37 -15.84
CA ARG A 224 -20.04 -6.59 -16.02
C ARG A 224 -20.87 -5.91 -14.92
N ASN A 225 -20.45 -6.00 -13.66
CA ASN A 225 -21.15 -5.30 -12.58
C ASN A 225 -21.12 -3.77 -12.78
N VAL A 226 -20.00 -3.22 -13.25
CA VAL A 226 -19.91 -1.80 -13.60
C VAL A 226 -20.83 -1.46 -14.78
N GLU A 227 -20.90 -2.30 -15.82
CA GLU A 227 -21.86 -2.15 -16.95
C GLU A 227 -23.32 -2.16 -16.51
N GLU A 228 -23.66 -2.98 -15.51
CA GLU A 228 -25.03 -3.01 -14.97
C GLU A 228 -25.34 -1.77 -14.12
N LEU A 229 -24.38 -1.30 -13.31
CA LEU A 229 -24.56 -0.15 -12.42
C LEU A 229 -24.52 1.19 -13.15
N THR A 230 -23.72 1.30 -14.19
CA THR A 230 -23.57 2.54 -14.99
C THR A 230 -24.85 2.93 -15.73
N LYS A 231 -25.81 2.01 -15.92
CA LYS A 231 -27.16 2.32 -16.43
C LYS A 231 -27.92 3.33 -15.54
N TYR A 232 -27.57 3.42 -14.26
CA TYR A 232 -28.15 4.35 -13.30
C TYR A 232 -27.33 5.65 -13.17
N VAL A 233 -26.20 5.73 -13.86
CA VAL A 233 -25.31 6.90 -13.91
C VAL A 233 -25.59 7.68 -15.19
N VAL A 234 -25.75 8.99 -15.06
CA VAL A 234 -25.89 9.87 -16.23
C VAL A 234 -24.51 10.09 -16.81
N GLN A 235 -24.11 9.27 -17.80
CA GLN A 235 -22.81 9.42 -18.47
C GLN A 235 -22.76 10.70 -19.28
N LYS A 236 -21.72 11.52 -19.06
CA LYS A 236 -21.46 12.73 -19.85
C LYS A 236 -20.29 12.47 -20.80
N PRO A 237 -20.31 13.02 -22.02
CA PRO A 237 -19.27 12.77 -23.04
C PRO A 237 -17.84 13.08 -22.62
N ASN A 238 -17.64 13.98 -21.66
CA ASN A 238 -16.31 14.40 -21.20
C ASN A 238 -15.77 13.57 -20.02
N LEU A 239 -16.53 12.59 -19.52
CA LEU A 239 -16.17 11.81 -18.33
C LEU A 239 -15.75 10.41 -18.76
N ASN A 240 -14.44 10.22 -18.86
CA ASN A 240 -13.83 9.08 -19.54
C ASN A 240 -13.50 7.90 -18.62
N PHE A 241 -13.57 8.06 -17.30
CA PHE A 241 -13.13 7.03 -16.35
C PHE A 241 -13.72 5.64 -16.64
N TYR A 242 -15.02 5.54 -16.86
CA TYR A 242 -15.66 4.24 -17.12
C TYR A 242 -15.23 3.65 -18.47
N SER A 243 -15.01 4.50 -19.49
CA SER A 243 -14.59 4.07 -20.83
C SER A 243 -13.17 3.48 -20.86
N THR A 244 -12.31 3.83 -19.89
CA THR A 244 -10.95 3.29 -19.84
C THR A 244 -10.90 1.90 -19.20
N LEU A 245 -11.93 1.50 -18.45
CA LEU A 245 -12.00 0.18 -17.83
C LEU A 245 -12.00 -0.91 -18.90
N TYR A 246 -11.20 -1.95 -18.70
CA TYR A 246 -11.12 -3.07 -19.62
C TYR A 246 -10.84 -4.39 -18.91
N THR A 247 -11.08 -5.49 -19.61
CA THR A 247 -10.66 -6.84 -19.22
C THR A 247 -9.65 -7.39 -20.22
N GLU A 248 -8.78 -8.27 -19.75
CA GLU A 248 -7.95 -9.10 -20.63
C GLU A 248 -8.70 -10.40 -20.94
N VAL A 249 -9.03 -10.63 -22.21
CA VAL A 249 -9.59 -11.89 -22.71
C VAL A 249 -8.71 -12.37 -23.87
N ASP A 250 -8.16 -13.58 -23.75
CA ASP A 250 -7.35 -14.23 -24.79
C ASP A 250 -6.23 -13.33 -25.38
N GLY A 251 -5.61 -12.50 -24.54
CA GLY A 251 -4.51 -11.61 -24.94
C GLY A 251 -4.93 -10.28 -25.60
N LEU A 252 -6.22 -9.97 -25.69
CA LEU A 252 -6.74 -8.70 -26.22
C LEU A 252 -7.44 -7.87 -25.13
N ARG A 253 -7.31 -6.53 -25.21
CA ARG A 253 -8.05 -5.60 -24.36
C ARG A 253 -9.46 -5.40 -24.89
N LYS A 254 -10.45 -5.61 -24.03
CA LYS A 254 -11.85 -5.27 -24.33
C LYS A 254 -12.33 -4.20 -23.36
N TYR A 255 -12.58 -3.00 -23.89
CA TYR A 255 -13.03 -1.85 -23.13
C TYR A 255 -14.52 -1.93 -22.78
N PHE A 256 -14.88 -1.16 -21.76
CA PHE A 256 -16.25 -0.83 -21.42
C PHE A 256 -16.95 -0.13 -22.60
N ASN A 257 -18.09 -0.65 -23.05
CA ASN A 257 -18.90 -0.01 -24.08
C ASN A 257 -19.89 0.95 -23.42
N ALA A 258 -19.78 2.25 -23.73
CA ALA A 258 -20.71 3.29 -23.31
C ALA A 258 -22.06 3.20 -24.06
#